data_AF-A0A966B4I1-F1
#
_entry.id   AF-A0A966B4I1-F1
#
_cell.length_a   1.000
_cell.length_b   1.000
_cell.length_c   1.000
_cell.angle_alpha   90.00
_cell.angle_beta   90.00
_cell.angle_gamma   90.00
#
_symmetry.space_group_name_H-M   'P 1'
#
loop_
_entity.id
_entity.type
_entity.pdbx_description
1 polymer ?
#
loop_
_entity_poly.entity_id
_entity_poly.type
_entity_poly.pdbx_seq_one_letter_code
_entity_poly.pdbx_strand_id
1 'polypeptide(L)' 'MNLFRSEEHAKRWNGYDAAMVAAIKPVAEWAEIFSNPFFRQRGRPDYISWTRTEEGGAAFKELRSHLPRPVEADS' A
#
# COMPACT_ATOMS: atom_id res chain seq x y z
N MET A 1 -3.93 1.09 -8.47
CA MET A 1 -3.50 2.45 -8.10
C MET A 1 -3.98 3.39 -9.19
N ASN A 2 -4.79 4.39 -8.83
CA ASN A 2 -5.22 5.45 -9.74
C ASN A 2 -4.63 6.77 -9.24
N LEU A 3 -4.18 7.63 -10.14
CA LEU A 3 -3.72 8.97 -9.80
C LEU A 3 -4.84 9.98 -10.07
N PHE A 4 -5.10 10.83 -9.08
CA PHE A 4 -6.12 11.86 -9.17
C PHE A 4 -5.49 13.23 -8.93
N ARG A 5 -6.10 14.27 -9.49
CA ARG A 5 -5.65 15.66 -9.29
C ARG A 5 -5.90 16.18 -7.87
N SER A 6 -6.89 15.61 -7.17
CA SER A 6 -7.21 15.91 -5.77
C SER A 6 -8.05 14.78 -5.16
N GLU A 7 -8.24 14.81 -3.84
CA GLU A 7 -9.12 13.85 -3.14
C GLU A 7 -10.58 13.94 -3.60
N GLU A 8 -11.07 15.14 -3.92
CA GLU A 8 -12.43 15.36 -4.42
C GLU A 8 -12.63 14.65 -5.78
N HIS A 9 -11.61 14.65 -6.63
CA HIS A 9 -11.67 13.92 -7.90
C HIS A 9 -11.73 12.41 -7.67
N ALA A 10 -11.02 11.90 -6.66
CA ALA A 10 -11.10 10.49 -6.28
C ALA A 10 -12.50 10.11 -5.75
N LYS A 11 -13.11 10.98 -4.90
CA LYS A 11 -14.45 10.77 -4.31
C LYS A 11 -15.59 10.87 -5.33
N ARG A 12 -15.40 11.62 -6.42
CA ARG A 12 -16.39 11.77 -7.51
C ARG A 12 -16.22 10.78 -8.66
N TRP A 13 -15.16 9.96 -8.63
CA TRP A 13 -14.91 8.97 -9.67
C TRP A 13 -15.95 7.84 -9.58
N ASN A 14 -16.42 7.34 -10.73
CA ASN A 14 -17.45 6.29 -10.80
C ASN A 14 -17.04 4.97 -10.10
N GLY A 15 -15.74 4.74 -9.92
CA GLY A 15 -15.21 3.59 -9.19
C GLY A 15 -14.90 3.88 -7.72
N TYR A 16 -15.39 4.99 -7.16
CA TYR A 16 -15.17 5.32 -5.76
C TYR A 16 -15.81 4.26 -4.84
N ASP A 17 -15.01 3.74 -3.93
CA ASP A 17 -15.44 2.85 -2.85
C ASP A 17 -15.17 3.54 -1.52
N ALA A 18 -16.24 3.81 -0.77
CA ALA A 18 -16.14 4.47 0.53
C ALA A 18 -15.36 3.64 1.55
N ALA A 19 -15.38 2.30 1.45
CA ALA A 19 -14.58 1.42 2.32
C ALA A 19 -13.07 1.66 2.12
N MET A 20 -12.67 2.14 0.95
CA MET A 20 -11.27 2.41 0.58
C MET A 20 -10.85 3.86 0.81
N VAL A 21 -11.65 4.69 1.49
CA VAL A 21 -11.33 6.11 1.73
C VAL A 21 -9.98 6.29 2.43
N ALA A 22 -9.61 5.38 3.34
CA ALA A 22 -8.33 5.40 4.04
C ALA A 22 -7.12 5.24 3.09
N ALA A 23 -7.35 4.69 1.89
CA ALA A 23 -6.33 4.51 0.85
C ALA A 23 -6.21 5.72 -0.11
N ILE A 24 -7.08 6.73 0.02
CA ILE A 24 -6.86 8.02 -0.64
C ILE A 24 -5.76 8.75 0.14
N LYS A 25 -4.55 8.77 -0.42
CA LYS A 25 -3.36 9.40 0.17
C LYS A 25 -2.62 10.25 -0.85
N PRO A 26 -1.85 11.26 -0.41
CA PRO A 26 -0.86 11.92 -1.24
C PRO A 26 0.06 10.93 -1.95
N VAL A 27 0.44 11.23 -3.19
CA VAL A 27 1.34 10.37 -3.98
C VAL A 27 2.68 10.16 -3.27
N ALA A 28 3.18 11.17 -2.55
CA ALA A 28 4.41 11.08 -1.77
C ALA A 28 4.35 9.99 -0.69
N GLU A 29 3.23 9.88 0.06
CA GLU A 29 3.07 8.82 1.06
C GLU A 29 3.09 7.43 0.41
N TRP A 30 2.44 7.27 -0.75
CA TRP A 30 2.51 6.00 -1.48
C TRP A 30 3.92 5.70 -2.01
N ALA A 31 4.67 6.71 -2.46
CA ALA A 31 6.05 6.54 -2.89
C ALA A 31 6.96 6.08 -1.74
N GLU A 32 6.74 6.56 -0.53
CA GLU A 32 7.43 6.09 0.68
C GLU A 32 7.05 4.65 1.03
N ILE A 33 5.76 4.32 1.03
CA ILE A 33 5.28 2.94 1.31
C ILE A 33 5.87 1.95 0.28
N PHE A 34 5.84 2.29 -1.01
CA PHE A 34 6.37 1.41 -2.07
C PHE A 34 7.90 1.40 -2.13
N SER A 35 8.56 2.33 -1.43
CA SER A 35 9.99 2.30 -1.21
C SER A 35 10.42 1.24 -0.16
N ASN A 36 9.47 0.57 0.50
CA ASN A 36 9.80 -0.47 1.49
C ASN A 36 10.74 -1.58 0.91
N PRO A 37 11.68 -2.13 1.72
CA PRO A 37 12.58 -3.20 1.28
C PRO A 37 11.88 -4.39 0.64
N PHE A 38 10.66 -4.73 1.08
CA PHE A 38 9.86 -5.82 0.50
C PHE A 38 9.61 -5.66 -1.01
N PHE A 39 9.46 -4.42 -1.49
CA PHE A 39 9.31 -4.12 -2.92
C PHE A 39 10.66 -3.99 -3.62
N ARG A 40 11.62 -3.29 -3.00
CA ARG A 40 12.96 -3.07 -3.58
C ARG A 40 13.70 -4.38 -3.85
N GLN A 41 13.52 -5.38 -2.99
CA GLN A 41 14.20 -6.67 -3.07
C GLN A 41 13.58 -7.66 -4.05
N ARG A 42 12.51 -7.30 -4.78
CA ARG A 42 11.86 -8.20 -5.75
C ARG A 42 12.77 -8.69 -6.88
N GLY A 43 13.86 -7.98 -7.15
CA GLY A 43 14.87 -8.38 -8.14
C GLY A 43 15.83 -9.48 -7.65
N ARG A 44 15.76 -9.89 -6.38
CA ARG A 44 16.63 -10.94 -5.84
C ARG A 44 16.35 -12.30 -6.50
N PRO A 45 17.39 -13.09 -6.81
CA PRO A 45 17.20 -14.44 -7.36
C PRO A 45 16.53 -15.39 -6.37
N ASP A 46 16.65 -15.12 -5.07
CA ASP A 46 16.08 -15.91 -3.98
C ASP A 46 14.83 -15.27 -3.34
N TYR A 47 14.20 -14.27 -3.99
CA TYR A 47 13.16 -13.43 -3.38
C TYR A 47 12.11 -14.21 -2.58
N ILE A 48 11.53 -15.27 -3.15
CA ILE A 48 10.50 -16.08 -2.47
C ILE A 48 11.04 -16.72 -1.19
N SER A 49 12.24 -17.28 -1.22
CA SER A 49 12.88 -17.84 -0.02
C SER A 49 13.27 -16.74 0.96
N TRP A 50 13.79 -15.61 0.46
CA TRP A 50 14.13 -14.43 1.25
C TRP A 50 12.93 -13.89 2.03
N THR A 51 11.72 -13.86 1.46
CA THR A 51 10.51 -13.40 2.19
C THR A 51 10.17 -14.24 3.43
N ARG A 52 10.73 -15.45 3.56
CA ARG A 52 10.53 -16.33 4.73
C ARG A 52 11.64 -16.20 5.78
N THR A 53 12.68 -15.40 5.49
CA THR A 53 13.73 -15.08 6.46
C THR A 53 13.24 -14.03 7.45
N GLU A 54 13.99 -13.84 8.54
CA GLU A 54 13.71 -12.76 9.49
C GLU A 54 13.73 -11.38 8.83
N GLU A 55 14.70 -11.12 7.95
CA GLU A 55 14.82 -9.85 7.21
C GLU A 55 13.59 -9.61 6.31
N GLY A 56 13.23 -10.60 5.48
CA GLY A 56 12.07 -10.49 4.61
C GLY A 56 10.74 -10.38 5.37
N GLY A 57 10.62 -11.12 6.48
CA GLY A 57 9.49 -11.04 7.39
C GLY A 57 9.37 -9.68 8.08
N ALA A 58 10.49 -9.09 8.52
CA ALA A 58 10.54 -7.76 9.11
C ALA A 58 10.13 -6.69 8.09
N ALA A 59 10.65 -6.75 6.86
CA ALA A 59 10.27 -5.84 5.79
C ALA A 59 8.77 -5.91 5.48
N PHE A 60 8.19 -7.11 5.43
CA PHE A 60 6.75 -7.27 5.22
C PHE A 60 5.92 -6.77 6.40
N LYS A 61 6.38 -6.99 7.63
CA LYS A 61 5.72 -6.48 8.85
C LYS A 61 5.72 -4.96 8.88
N GLU A 62 6.83 -4.34 8.53
CA GLU A 62 6.95 -2.89 8.39
C GLU A 62 5.97 -2.38 7.33
N LEU A 63 6.00 -2.94 6.11
CA LEU A 63 5.05 -2.60 5.05
C LEU A 63 3.59 -2.66 5.54
N ARG A 64 3.20 -3.75 6.19
CA ARG A 64 1.83 -3.92 6.71
C ARG A 64 1.42 -2.86 7.72
N SER A 65 2.37 -2.32 8.50
CA SER A 65 2.07 -1.28 9.49
C SER A 65 1.73 0.08 8.86
N HIS A 66 2.17 0.32 7.62
CA HIS A 66 1.91 1.55 6.87
C HIS A 66 0.74 1.44 5.89
N LEU A 67 0.28 0.23 5.58
CA LEU A 67 -0.83 0.04 4.67
C LEU A 67 -2.15 0.52 5.32
N PRO A 68 -2.94 1.36 4.62
CA PRO A 68 -4.24 1.78 5.11
C PRO A 68 -5.17 0.57 5.21
N ARG A 69 -5.96 0.53 6.28
CA ARG A 69 -6.98 -0.50 6.48
C ARG A 69 -8.30 0.01 5.92
N PRO A 70 -9.09 -0.85 5.23
CA PRO A 70 -10.45 -0.51 4.87
C PRO A 70 -11.23 -0.10 6.11
N VAL A 71 -12.09 0.91 5.96
CA VAL A 71 -13.06 1.23 7.00
C VAL A 71 -14.08 0.10 7.02
N GLU A 72 -14.42 -0.42 8.21
CA GLU A 72 -15.52 -1.37 8.33
C GLU A 72 -16.78 -0.69 7.77
N ALA A 73 -17.38 -1.29 6.75
CA ALA A 73 -18.69 -0.85 6.30
C ALA A 73 -19.66 -1.24 7.42
N ASP A 74 -20.23 -0.25 8.11
CA ASP A 74 -21.34 -0.47 9.05
C ASP A 74 -22.37 -1.37 8.34
N SER A 75 -22.57 -2.56 8.91
CA SER A 75 -23.49 -3.60 8.40
C SER A 75 -24.90 -3.40 8.93
#